data_AF-A0A2N5IP33-F1
#
_entry.id   AF-A0A2N5IP33-F1
#
_cell.length_a   1.000
_cell.length_b   1.000
_cell.length_c   1.000
_cell.angle_alpha   90.00
_cell.angle_beta   90.00
_cell.angle_gamma   90.00
#
_symmetry.space_group_name_H-M   'P 1'
#
loop_
_entity.id
_entity.type
_entity.pdbx_description
1 polymer ?
#
loop_
_entity_poly.entity_id
_entity_poly.type
_entity_poly.pdbx_seq_one_letter_code
_entity_poly.pdbx_strand_id
1 'polypeptide(L)'
;MPVDDLPVWAVMLSALLGSGATAPITAWLLRRFDRRERTITREELDAALADSATIRDLQSKLDRDYERLESSERDRRHLRLDVLRLDLFAHTRSRTQHERQLEAGKEYIDLGGNGYGHARYEALKTDYVRRETACDWEYQQ
;
A
#
# COMPACT_ATOMS: atom_id res chain seq x y z
N MET A 1 -23.25 -27.93 -0.60
CA MET A 1 -21.85 -28.14 -0.16
C MET A 1 -21.37 -26.81 0.39
N PRO A 2 -20.92 -26.73 1.65
CA PRO A 2 -20.58 -25.45 2.28
C PRO A 2 -19.36 -24.82 1.60
N VAL A 3 -19.37 -23.49 1.46
CA VAL A 3 -18.38 -22.70 0.68
C VAL A 3 -17.22 -22.22 1.58
N ASP A 4 -17.15 -22.71 2.81
CA ASP A 4 -16.40 -22.08 3.90
C ASP A 4 -14.92 -22.53 4.02
N ASP A 5 -14.41 -23.35 3.10
CA ASP A 5 -13.01 -23.86 3.15
C ASP A 5 -12.20 -23.57 1.88
N LEU A 6 -12.58 -22.58 1.07
CA LEU A 6 -11.73 -22.18 -0.07
C LEU A 6 -10.58 -21.28 0.42
N PRO A 7 -9.31 -21.67 0.19
CA PRO A 7 -8.17 -20.82 0.54
C PRO A 7 -8.27 -19.48 -0.18
N VAL A 8 -7.84 -18.40 0.47
CA VAL A 8 -7.87 -17.04 -0.12
C VAL A 8 -7.16 -17.01 -1.49
N TRP A 9 -6.12 -17.82 -1.68
CA TRP A 9 -5.44 -17.96 -2.97
C TRP A 9 -6.35 -18.53 -4.07
N ALA A 10 -7.27 -19.45 -3.75
CA ALA A 10 -8.22 -20.03 -4.70
C ALA A 10 -9.29 -19.00 -5.11
N VAL A 11 -9.70 -18.15 -4.17
CA VAL A 11 -10.59 -17.01 -4.46
C VAL A 11 -9.88 -15.98 -5.34
N MET A 12 -8.62 -15.65 -5.05
CA MET A 12 -7.81 -14.78 -5.90
C MET A 12 -7.63 -15.35 -7.31
N LEU A 13 -7.38 -16.66 -7.44
CA LEU A 13 -7.25 -17.35 -8.72
C LEU A 13 -8.57 -17.32 -9.52
N SER A 14 -9.70 -17.54 -8.84
CA SER A 14 -11.03 -17.47 -9.47
C SER A 14 -11.41 -16.05 -9.89
N ALA A 15 -11.03 -15.03 -9.12
CA ALA A 15 -11.23 -13.62 -9.45
C ALA A 15 -10.34 -13.18 -10.62
N LEU A 16 -9.10 -13.70 -10.69
CA LEU A 16 -8.20 -13.48 -11.83
C LEU A 16 -8.77 -14.11 -13.12
N LEU A 17 -9.31 -15.33 -13.02
CA LEU A 17 -9.93 -16.07 -14.13
C LEU A 17 -11.22 -15.41 -14.65
N GLY A 18 -11.95 -14.68 -13.79
CA GLY A 18 -13.18 -13.96 -14.15
C GLY A 18 -12.95 -12.65 -14.92
N SER A 19 -11.71 -12.13 -14.95
CA SER A 19 -11.37 -10.94 -15.74
C SER A 19 -11.00 -11.34 -17.18
N GLY A 20 -11.74 -10.84 -18.17
CA GLY A 20 -11.63 -11.20 -19.59
C GLY A 20 -10.26 -10.96 -20.28
N ALA A 21 -9.22 -10.64 -19.53
CA ALA A 21 -7.83 -10.57 -19.99
C ALA A 21 -7.16 -11.95 -20.14
N THR A 22 -7.78 -13.03 -19.67
CA THR A 22 -7.22 -14.39 -19.72
C THR A 22 -7.37 -15.05 -21.08
N ALA A 23 -8.40 -14.74 -21.88
CA ALA A 23 -8.67 -15.39 -23.17
C ALA A 23 -7.50 -15.37 -24.18
N PRO A 24 -6.75 -14.26 -24.39
CA PRO A 24 -5.60 -14.29 -25.29
C PRO A 24 -4.42 -15.05 -24.71
N ILE A 25 -4.23 -15.03 -23.39
CA ILE A 25 -3.12 -15.68 -22.69
C ILE A 25 -3.33 -17.20 -22.65
N THR A 26 -4.54 -17.66 -22.34
CA THR A 26 -4.90 -19.07 -22.36
C THR A 26 -4.92 -19.63 -23.77
N ALA A 27 -5.41 -18.88 -24.77
CA ALA A 27 -5.34 -19.30 -26.17
C ALA A 27 -3.89 -19.40 -26.69
N TRP A 28 -3.02 -18.47 -26.31
CA TRP A 28 -1.59 -18.54 -26.63
C TRP A 28 -0.92 -19.73 -25.95
N LEU A 29 -1.21 -19.97 -24.67
CA LEU A 29 -0.70 -21.13 -23.92
C LEU A 29 -1.19 -22.45 -24.51
N LEU A 30 -2.48 -22.59 -24.78
CA LEU A 30 -3.06 -23.79 -25.38
C LEU A 30 -2.46 -24.08 -26.76
N ARG A 31 -2.31 -23.06 -27.61
CA ARG A 31 -1.68 -23.22 -28.93
C ARG A 31 -0.19 -23.56 -28.84
N ARG A 32 0.48 -23.18 -27.75
CA ARG A 32 1.88 -23.54 -27.46
C ARG A 32 2.00 -25.00 -26.99
N PHE A 33 1.03 -25.47 -26.20
CA PHE A 33 0.99 -26.83 -25.66
C PHE A 33 0.50 -27.87 -26.67
N ASP A 34 -0.51 -27.56 -27.47
CA ASP A 34 -1.06 -28.42 -28.53
C ASP A 34 0.00 -28.79 -29.58
N ARG A 35 0.93 -27.88 -29.87
CA ARG A 35 2.07 -28.13 -30.77
C ARG A 35 3.17 -29.02 -30.15
N ARG A 36 3.09 -29.32 -28.85
CA ARG A 36 4.06 -30.10 -28.05
C ARG A 36 3.48 -31.42 -27.53
N GLU A 37 2.25 -31.78 -27.88
CA GLU A 37 1.65 -33.07 -27.55
C GLU A 37 2.16 -34.18 -28.47
N ARG A 38 3.35 -34.68 -28.15
CA ARG A 38 3.64 -36.12 -28.21
C ARG A 38 4.70 -36.36 -27.15
N THR A 39 4.25 -36.86 -26.01
CA THR A 39 5.03 -37.42 -24.90
C THR A 39 5.95 -36.47 -24.13
N ILE A 40 5.41 -35.44 -23.45
CA ILE A 40 6.16 -34.75 -22.37
C ILE A 40 5.77 -35.38 -21.04
N THR A 41 6.71 -36.09 -20.42
CA THR A 41 6.57 -36.70 -19.10
C THR A 41 6.73 -35.65 -17.99
N ARG A 42 6.21 -35.90 -16.79
CA ARG A 42 6.29 -34.98 -15.63
C ARG A 42 7.73 -34.54 -15.32
N GLU A 43 8.71 -35.42 -15.53
CA GLU A 43 10.13 -35.13 -15.31
C GLU A 43 10.69 -34.12 -16.34
N GLU A 44 10.22 -34.14 -17.59
CA GLU A 44 10.57 -33.11 -18.57
C GLU A 44 9.88 -31.78 -18.29
N LEU A 45 8.70 -31.78 -17.65
CA LEU A 45 8.05 -30.56 -17.20
C LEU A 45 8.82 -29.93 -16.03
N ASP A 46 9.25 -30.72 -15.04
CA ASP A 46 10.09 -30.26 -13.94
C ASP A 46 11.48 -29.83 -14.41
N ALA A 47 12.09 -30.55 -15.36
CA ALA A 47 13.35 -30.15 -15.99
C ALA A 47 13.18 -28.88 -16.84
N ALA A 48 12.09 -28.75 -17.59
CA ALA A 48 11.80 -27.54 -18.35
C ALA A 48 11.48 -26.36 -17.43
N LEU A 49 10.82 -26.56 -16.29
CA LEU A 49 10.61 -25.53 -15.27
C LEU A 49 11.93 -25.13 -14.59
N ALA A 50 12.81 -26.09 -14.31
CA ALA A 50 14.13 -25.87 -13.71
C ALA A 50 15.13 -25.18 -14.67
N ASP A 51 15.04 -25.48 -15.96
CA ASP A 51 15.91 -24.95 -17.02
C ASP A 51 15.29 -23.76 -17.78
N SER A 52 14.05 -23.39 -17.44
CA SER A 52 13.34 -22.28 -18.07
C SER A 52 14.02 -20.97 -17.74
N ALA A 53 14.85 -20.48 -18.67
CA ALA A 53 15.39 -19.13 -18.66
C ALA A 53 14.27 -18.08 -18.47
N THR A 54 13.05 -18.36 -18.92
CA THR A 54 11.88 -17.49 -18.70
C THR A 54 11.41 -17.45 -17.25
N ILE A 55 11.47 -18.55 -16.49
CA ILE A 55 11.10 -18.55 -15.06
C ILE A 55 12.14 -17.78 -14.24
N ARG A 56 13.42 -17.97 -14.55
CA ARG A 56 14.50 -17.20 -13.91
C ARG A 56 14.42 -15.71 -14.24
N ASP A 57 14.08 -15.35 -15.47
CA ASP A 57 13.83 -13.96 -15.86
C ASP A 57 12.61 -13.37 -15.12
N LEU A 58 11.51 -14.13 -14.98
CA LEU A 58 10.35 -13.71 -14.21
C LEU A 58 10.64 -13.52 -12.72
N GLN A 59 11.39 -14.42 -12.09
CA GLN A 59 11.85 -14.26 -10.70
C GLN A 59 12.69 -12.99 -10.55
N SER A 60 13.67 -12.80 -11.44
CA SER A 60 14.53 -11.60 -11.42
C SER A 60 13.74 -10.29 -11.63
N LYS A 61 12.61 -10.34 -12.34
CA LYS A 61 11.72 -9.18 -12.52
C LYS A 61 10.89 -8.94 -11.28
N LEU A 62 10.32 -10.00 -10.68
CA LEU A 62 9.57 -9.90 -9.43
C LEU A 62 10.43 -9.37 -8.29
N ASP A 63 11.67 -9.83 -8.17
CA ASP A 63 12.61 -9.35 -7.14
C ASP A 63 12.88 -7.84 -7.31
N ARG A 64 13.14 -7.40 -8.55
CA ARG A 64 13.34 -5.97 -8.88
C ARG A 64 12.08 -5.14 -8.64
N ASP A 65 10.91 -5.64 -9.00
CA ASP A 65 9.65 -4.93 -8.82
C ASP A 65 9.27 -4.84 -7.33
N TYR A 66 9.58 -5.87 -6.54
CA TYR A 66 9.40 -5.87 -5.09
C TYR A 66 10.27 -4.80 -4.42
N GLU A 67 11.56 -4.74 -4.76
CA GLU A 67 12.47 -3.69 -4.27
C GLU A 67 12.01 -2.29 -4.68
N ARG A 68 11.52 -2.14 -5.92
CA ARG A 68 10.97 -0.88 -6.42
C ARG A 68 9.69 -0.47 -5.68
N LEU A 69 8.82 -1.42 -5.35
CA LEU A 69 7.61 -1.14 -4.61
C LEU A 69 7.93 -0.71 -3.18
N GLU A 70 8.85 -1.41 -2.52
CA GLU A 70 9.26 -1.10 -1.15
C GLU A 70 9.91 0.29 -1.04
N SER A 71 10.73 0.68 -2.02
CA SER A 71 11.30 2.04 -2.06
C SER A 71 10.22 3.11 -2.29
N SER A 72 9.27 2.87 -3.19
CA SER A 72 8.12 3.75 -3.41
C SER A 72 7.24 3.91 -2.16
N GLU A 73 7.02 2.84 -1.40
CA GLU A 73 6.27 2.90 -0.15
C GLU A 73 7.00 3.70 0.94
N ARG A 74 8.32 3.54 1.05
CA ARG A 74 9.17 4.34 1.94
C ARG A 74 9.09 5.83 1.59
N ASP A 75 9.20 6.17 0.30
CA ASP A 75 9.11 7.54 -0.18
C ASP A 75 7.73 8.14 0.11
N ARG A 76 6.66 7.38 -0.16
CA ARG A 76 5.28 7.82 0.13
C ARG A 76 5.07 8.06 1.61
N ARG A 77 5.65 7.24 2.49
CA ARG A 77 5.58 7.42 3.94
C ARG A 77 6.32 8.69 4.36
N HIS A 78 7.48 8.96 3.78
CA HIS A 78 8.25 10.18 4.02
C HIS A 78 7.48 11.44 3.60
N LEU A 79 6.96 11.46 2.37
CA LEU A 79 6.16 12.58 1.87
C LEU A 79 4.92 12.83 2.73
N ARG A 80 4.25 11.77 3.19
CA ARG A 80 3.10 11.89 4.09
C ARG A 80 3.48 12.52 5.42
N LEU A 81 4.61 12.12 6.02
CA LEU A 81 5.13 12.76 7.23
C LEU A 81 5.44 14.25 7.02
N ASP A 82 6.01 14.61 5.87
CA ASP A 82 6.32 16.01 5.55
C ASP A 82 5.06 16.87 5.40
N VAL A 83 4.05 16.36 4.69
CA VAL A 83 2.75 17.06 4.54
C VAL A 83 2.07 17.25 5.90
N LEU A 84 1.97 16.18 6.70
CA LEU A 84 1.36 16.26 8.03
C LEU A 84 2.12 17.22 8.94
N ARG A 85 3.45 17.28 8.81
CA ARG A 85 4.28 18.25 9.53
C ARG A 85 3.97 19.68 9.09
N LEU A 86 3.84 19.95 7.80
CA LEU A 86 3.49 21.28 7.31
C LEU A 86 2.14 21.74 7.89
N ASP A 87 1.15 20.86 7.90
CA ASP A 87 -0.17 21.16 8.47
C ASP A 87 -0.10 21.43 9.98
N LEU A 88 0.58 20.56 10.73
CA LEU A 88 0.77 20.67 12.18
C LEU A 88 1.45 21.98 12.61
N PHE A 89 2.39 22.47 11.79
CA PHE A 89 3.15 23.69 12.07
C PHE A 89 2.58 24.95 11.43
N ALA A 90 1.50 24.86 10.66
CA ALA A 90 0.83 26.03 10.11
C ALA A 90 0.31 26.97 11.23
N HIS A 91 0.16 28.25 10.91
CA HIS A 91 -0.46 29.21 11.83
C HIS A 91 -1.95 28.91 11.99
N THR A 92 -2.40 28.81 13.24
CA THR A 92 -3.79 28.51 13.60
C THR A 92 -4.62 29.80 13.58
N ARG A 93 -5.50 29.94 12.58
CA ARG A 93 -6.31 31.16 12.35
C ARG A 93 -7.81 30.96 12.57
N SER A 94 -8.25 29.72 12.73
CA SER A 94 -9.66 29.40 12.95
C SER A 94 -9.81 28.10 13.73
N ARG A 95 -10.97 27.90 14.35
CA ARG A 95 -11.30 26.67 15.06
C ARG A 95 -11.19 25.44 14.16
N THR A 96 -11.76 25.51 12.96
CA THR A 96 -11.70 24.40 11.99
C THR A 96 -10.26 24.07 11.60
N GLN A 97 -9.42 25.09 11.44
CA GLN A 97 -8.00 24.84 11.17
C GLN A 97 -7.32 24.18 12.37
N HIS A 98 -7.61 24.63 13.59
CA HIS A 98 -7.10 24.02 14.81
C HIS A 98 -7.45 22.53 14.90
N GLU A 99 -8.71 22.17 14.62
CA GLU A 99 -9.17 20.77 14.62
C GLU A 99 -8.44 19.93 13.58
N ARG A 100 -8.26 20.44 12.35
CA ARG A 100 -7.46 19.77 11.31
C ARG A 100 -6.00 19.58 11.73
N GLN A 101 -5.42 20.54 12.44
CA GLN A 101 -4.05 20.43 12.95
C GLN A 101 -3.91 19.36 14.04
N LEU A 102 -4.95 19.19 14.86
CA LEU A 102 -4.99 18.10 15.83
C LEU A 102 -5.13 16.73 15.13
N GLU A 103 -5.94 16.64 14.08
CA GLU A 103 -6.04 15.42 13.27
C GLU A 103 -4.71 15.09 12.57
N ALA A 104 -4.11 16.07 11.91
CA ALA A 104 -2.80 15.93 11.27
C ALA A 104 -1.70 15.58 12.29
N GLY A 105 -1.73 16.19 13.47
CA GLY A 105 -0.78 15.91 14.55
C GLY A 105 -0.90 14.50 15.10
N LYS A 106 -2.14 14.00 15.27
CA LYS A 106 -2.38 12.61 15.67
C LYS A 106 -1.81 11.64 14.65
N GLU A 107 -2.13 11.83 13.37
CA GLU A 107 -1.65 10.97 12.30
C GLU A 107 -0.12 11.03 12.14
N TYR A 108 0.47 12.22 12.32
CA TYR A 108 1.92 12.42 12.30
C TYR A 108 2.61 11.59 13.38
N ILE A 109 2.05 11.57 14.59
CA ILE A 109 2.56 10.77 15.71
C ILE A 109 2.42 9.27 15.42
N ASP A 110 1.27 8.82 14.92
CA ASP A 110 1.02 7.42 14.59
C ASP A 110 2.00 6.89 13.53
N LEU A 111 2.47 7.75 12.61
CA LEU A 111 3.48 7.42 11.60
C LEU A 111 4.93 7.43 12.12
N GLY A 112 5.17 7.78 13.38
CA GLY A 112 6.50 7.84 13.98
C GLY A 112 7.15 9.22 13.89
N GLY A 113 6.36 10.28 14.03
CA GLY A 113 6.81 11.67 14.07
C GLY A 113 7.89 11.96 15.10
N ASN A 114 8.63 13.07 14.93
CA ASN A 114 9.73 13.43 15.82
C ASN A 114 9.24 14.15 17.10
N GLY A 115 10.14 14.26 18.10
CA GLY A 115 9.83 14.88 19.39
C GLY A 115 9.33 16.33 19.32
N TYR A 116 9.76 17.11 18.33
CA TYR A 116 9.24 18.47 18.13
C TYR A 116 7.78 18.47 17.69
N GLY A 117 7.39 17.53 16.81
CA GLY A 117 6.00 17.37 16.42
C GLY A 117 5.11 16.92 17.58
N HIS A 118 5.59 16.00 18.43
CA HIS A 118 4.90 15.64 19.67
C HIS A 118 4.66 16.84 20.58
N ALA A 119 5.71 17.64 20.84
CA ALA A 119 5.58 18.83 21.68
C ALA A 119 4.60 19.86 21.08
N ARG A 120 4.62 20.04 19.75
CA ARG A 120 3.69 20.93 19.06
C ARG A 120 2.24 20.43 19.16
N TYR A 121 2.02 19.13 18.99
CA TYR A 121 0.70 18.52 19.12
C TYR A 121 0.12 18.70 20.52
N GLU A 122 0.91 18.45 21.57
CA GLU A 122 0.48 18.66 22.96
C GLU A 122 0.19 20.13 23.26
N ALA A 123 0.99 21.06 22.72
CA ALA A 123 0.75 22.49 22.85
C ALA A 123 -0.58 22.90 22.18
N LEU A 124 -0.86 22.40 20.96
CA LEU A 124 -2.12 22.63 20.27
C LEU A 124 -3.29 22.06 21.05
N LYS A 125 -3.18 20.82 21.54
CA LYS A 125 -4.23 20.17 22.32
C LYS A 125 -4.55 20.96 23.59
N THR A 126 -3.53 21.43 24.28
CA THR A 126 -3.68 22.26 25.49
C THR A 126 -4.33 23.60 25.16
N ASP A 127 -3.93 24.26 24.06
CA ASP A 127 -4.55 25.51 23.60
C ASP A 127 -6.02 25.31 23.22
N TYR A 128 -6.35 24.20 22.54
CA TYR A 128 -7.73 23.85 22.19
C TYR A 128 -8.61 23.69 23.43
N VAL A 129 -8.15 22.91 24.42
CA VAL A 129 -8.89 22.72 25.68
C VAL A 129 -9.05 24.04 26.44
N ARG A 130 -8.01 24.89 26.48
CA ARG A 130 -8.11 26.23 27.09
C ARG A 130 -9.19 27.07 26.42
N ARG A 131 -9.23 27.09 25.09
CA ARG A 131 -10.22 27.84 24.30
C ARG A 131 -11.62 27.29 24.46
N GLU A 132 -11.77 25.99 24.48
CA GLU A 132 -13.05 25.32 24.71
C GLU A 132 -13.61 25.64 26.09
N THR A 133 -12.78 25.53 27.13
CA THR A 133 -13.18 25.86 28.51
C THR A 133 -13.49 27.33 28.72
N ALA A 134 -12.74 28.24 28.10
CA ALA A 134 -13.00 29.68 28.14
C ALA A 134 -14.12 30.13 27.18
N CYS A 135 -14.59 29.25 26.29
CA CYS A 135 -15.47 29.60 25.16
C CYS A 135 -14.90 30.73 24.28
N ASP A 136 -13.58 30.83 24.19
CA ASP A 136 -12.85 31.86 23.44
C ASP A 136 -12.26 31.27 22.14
N TRP A 137 -12.94 31.58 21.03
CA TRP A 137 -12.56 31.12 19.70
C TRP A 137 -11.94 32.24 18.86
N GLU A 138 -11.52 33.34 19.46
CA GLU A 138 -10.84 34.41 18.74
C GLU A 138 -9.36 34.05 18.53
N TYR A 139 -9.00 33.87 17.26
CA TYR A 139 -7.62 33.66 16.84
C TYR A 139 -7.04 35.00 16.40
N GLN A 140 -5.89 35.39 16.98
CA GLN A 140 -5.16 36.57 16.53
C GLN A 140 -4.53 36.29 15.16
N GLN A 141 -4.72 37.21 14.21
CA GLN A 141 -4.20 37.11 12.84
C GLN A 141 -2.75 37.57 12.73
#